data_AF-A0A0D2ZZV5-F1
#
_entry.id   AF-A0A0D2ZZV5-F1
#
_cell.length_a   1.000
_cell.length_b   1.000
_cell.length_c   1.000
_cell.angle_alpha   90.00
_cell.angle_beta   90.00
_cell.angle_gamma   90.00
#
_symmetry.space_group_name_H-M   'P 1'
#
loop_
_entity.id
_entity.type
_entity.pdbx_description
1 polymer ?
#
loop_
_entity_poly.entity_id
_entity_poly.type
_entity_poly.pdbx_seq_one_letter_code
_entity_poly.pdbx_strand_id
1 'polypeptide(L)' 'MMILQKLLHLKYVTLIGSFCGGRMVCSRGGFPQLQNLEFDGLEEWEEWIVEEGSMPLLHSLWIDSCPKLKELPDGLRFI' A
#
# COMPACT_ATOMS: atom_id res chain seq x y z
N MET A 1 7.39 8.73 12.85
CA MET A 1 6.90 8.33 11.51
C MET A 1 7.56 7.01 11.14
N MET A 2 6.82 5.90 11.16
CA MET A 2 7.35 4.61 10.72
C MET A 2 7.39 4.59 9.19
N ILE A 3 8.54 4.24 8.60
CA ILE A 3 8.73 4.26 7.14
C ILE A 3 9.07 2.85 6.69
N LEU A 4 8.05 1.99 6.58
CA LEU A 4 8.20 0.61 6.12
C LEU A 4 8.79 0.53 4.71
N GLN A 5 8.49 1.52 3.86
CA GLN A 5 8.99 1.58 2.48
C GLN A 5 10.52 1.67 2.36
N LYS A 6 11.25 1.99 3.44
CA LYS A 6 12.73 1.98 3.48
C LYS A 6 13.33 0.60 3.78
N LEU A 7 12.51 -0.38 4.13
CA LEU A 7 12.95 -1.75 4.37
C LEU A 7 13.11 -2.46 3.01
N LEU A 8 14.31 -2.39 2.45
CA LEU A 8 14.60 -2.78 1.06
C LEU A 8 14.41 -4.29 0.77
N HIS A 9 14.35 -5.13 1.80
CA HIS A 9 14.19 -6.58 1.68
C HIS A 9 12.77 -7.06 2.01
N LEU A 10 11.85 -6.12 2.23
CA LEU A 10 10.51 -6.45 2.66
C LEU A 10 9.68 -6.94 1.46
N LYS A 11 9.22 -8.19 1.55
CA LYS A 11 8.49 -8.91 0.49
C LYS A 11 6.99 -8.99 0.72
N TYR A 12 6.57 -8.95 1.99
CA TYR A 12 5.20 -9.10 2.43
C TYR A 12 4.88 -7.98 3.40
N VAL A 13 3.87 -7.17 3.09
CA VAL A 13 3.27 -6.21 4.02
C VAL A 13 1.82 -6.62 4.23
N THR A 14 1.44 -6.78 5.49
CA THR A 14 0.05 -6.86 5.90
C THR A 14 -0.20 -5.76 6.92
N LEU A 15 -1.18 -4.89 6.67
CA LEU A 15 -1.65 -3.89 7.62
C LEU A 15 -3.09 -4.23 8.02
N ILE A 16 -3.30 -4.48 9.31
CA ILE A 16 -4.60 -4.86 9.87
C ILE A 16 -4.99 -3.83 10.92
N GLY A 17 -6.15 -3.20 10.80
CA GLY A 17 -6.86 -2.51 11.89
C GLY A 17 -6.06 -1.46 12.67
N SER A 18 -5.02 -0.86 12.08
CA SER A 18 -4.04 -0.04 12.81
C SER A 18 -3.67 1.28 12.13
N PHE A 19 -4.25 1.58 10.97
CA PHE A 19 -3.95 2.80 10.23
C PHE A 19 -5.00 3.87 10.50
N CYS A 20 -4.63 4.88 11.30
CA CYS A 20 -5.49 6.03 11.59
C CYS A 20 -5.28 7.20 10.61
N GLY A 21 -4.53 7.00 9.53
CA GLY A 21 -4.28 8.04 8.53
C GLY A 21 -5.36 8.06 7.46
N GLY A 22 -5.77 9.25 7.01
CA GLY A 22 -6.65 9.38 5.85
C GLY A 22 -5.96 9.11 4.51
N ARG A 23 -4.64 9.30 4.47
CA ARG A 23 -3.83 9.27 3.24
C ARG A 23 -2.60 8.40 3.42
N MET A 24 -2.40 7.46 2.50
CA MET A 24 -1.20 6.64 2.40
C MET A 24 -0.42 7.01 1.14
N VAL A 25 0.90 7.17 1.28
CA VAL A 25 1.80 7.52 0.17
C VAL A 25 2.91 6.49 0.08
N CYS A 26 3.03 5.85 -1.09
CA CYS A 26 4.16 5.02 -1.45
C CYS A 26 5.07 5.83 -2.37
N SER A 27 6.20 6.29 -1.83
CA SER A 27 7.12 7.15 -2.56
C SER A 27 7.89 6.39 -3.64
N ARG A 28 8.45 7.13 -4.60
CA ARG A 28 9.35 6.63 -5.63
C ARG A 28 10.50 5.83 -5.03
N GLY A 29 10.72 4.62 -5.52
CA GLY A 29 11.74 3.71 -5.00
C GLY A 29 11.42 3.09 -3.62
N GLY A 30 10.24 3.37 -3.08
CA GLY A 30 9.73 2.67 -1.90
C GLY A 30 9.42 1.22 -2.22
N PHE A 31 9.67 0.33 -1.24
CA PHE A 31 9.31 -1.09 -1.33
C PHE A 31 9.86 -1.81 -2.59
N PRO A 32 11.18 -1.76 -2.85
CA PRO A 32 11.76 -2.26 -4.09
C PRO A 32 11.63 -3.78 -4.28
N GLN A 33 11.39 -4.55 -3.21
CA GLN A 33 11.24 -6.01 -3.25
C GLN A 33 9.85 -6.51 -2.82
N LEU A 34 8.88 -5.60 -2.68
CA LEU A 34 7.55 -5.98 -2.22
C LEU A 34 6.81 -6.77 -3.30
N GLN A 35 6.26 -7.91 -2.91
CA GLN A 35 5.57 -8.87 -3.79
C GLN A 35 4.10 -8.98 -3.43
N ASN A 36 3.79 -8.92 -2.12
CA ASN A 36 2.46 -9.06 -1.57
C ASN A 36 2.14 -7.89 -0.64
N LEU A 37 0.99 -7.26 -0.88
CA LEU A 37 0.47 -6.17 -0.09
C LEU A 37 -0.97 -6.46 0.32
N GLU A 38 -1.23 -6.44 1.61
CA GLU A 38 -2.54 -6.71 2.20
C GLU A 38 -2.96 -5.57 3.12
N PHE A 39 -4.17 -5.07 2.88
CA PHE A 39 -4.84 -4.09 3.72
C PHE A 39 -6.16 -4.67 4.21
N ASP A 40 -6.34 -4.73 5.53
CA ASP A 40 -7.56 -5.20 6.15
C ASP A 40 -8.00 -4.26 7.28
N GLY A 41 -9.28 -3.87 7.27
CA GLY A 41 -9.88 -3.10 8.36
C GLY A 41 -9.33 -1.67 8.50
N LEU A 42 -8.94 -1.02 7.39
CA LEU A 42 -8.43 0.37 7.43
C LEU A 42 -9.60 1.37 7.31
N GLU A 43 -10.32 1.58 8.41
CA GLU A 43 -11.59 2.32 8.44
C GLU A 43 -11.48 3.79 8.01
N GLU A 44 -10.36 4.45 8.33
CA GLU A 44 -10.13 5.87 8.05
C GLU A 44 -9.41 6.12 6.72
N TRP A 45 -9.00 5.09 6.00
CA TRP A 45 -8.19 5.23 4.79
C TRP A 45 -9.01 5.71 3.61
N GLU A 46 -8.72 6.92 3.11
CA GLU A 46 -9.45 7.54 2.00
C GLU A 46 -8.66 7.57 0.69
N GLU A 47 -7.37 7.90 0.78
CA GLU A 47 -6.54 8.17 -0.38
C GLU A 47 -5.29 7.30 -0.38
N TRP A 48 -5.01 6.70 -1.55
CA TRP A 48 -3.78 5.97 -1.80
C TRP A 48 -3.04 6.59 -2.97
N ILE A 49 -1.82 7.08 -2.70
CA ILE A 49 -0.94 7.69 -3.70
C ILE A 49 0.26 6.76 -3.90
N VAL A 50 0.44 6.29 -5.13
CA VAL A 50 1.59 5.48 -5.52
C VAL A 50 2.37 6.26 -6.57
N GLU A 51 3.56 6.70 -6.21
CA GLU A 51 4.46 7.39 -7.14
C GLU A 51 5.07 6.39 -8.14
N GLU A 52 5.38 6.87 -9.35
CA GLU A 52 6.01 6.06 -10.40
C GLU A 52 7.30 5.41 -9.90
N GLY A 53 7.42 4.09 -10.13
CA GLY A 53 8.57 3.30 -9.69
C GLY A 53 8.54 2.90 -8.22
N SER A 54 7.42 3.10 -7.51
CA SER A 54 7.16 2.44 -6.23
C SER A 54 6.72 0.99 -6.45
N MET A 55 7.10 0.09 -5.53
CA MET A 55 6.64 -1.31 -5.52
C MET A 55 6.73 -2.03 -6.90
N PRO A 56 7.86 -1.98 -7.61
CA PRO A 56 7.95 -2.45 -9.00
C PRO A 56 7.77 -3.97 -9.17
N LEU A 57 7.83 -4.74 -8.08
CA LEU A 57 7.67 -6.20 -8.08
C LEU A 57 6.35 -6.66 -7.47
N LEU A 58 5.43 -5.73 -7.19
CA LEU A 58 4.14 -6.07 -6.61
C LEU A 58 3.30 -6.83 -7.64
N HIS A 59 2.82 -8.00 -7.24
CA HIS A 59 1.99 -8.84 -8.10
C HIS A 59 0.79 -9.45 -7.36
N SER A 60 0.66 -9.20 -6.06
CA SER A 60 -0.54 -9.58 -5.29
C SER A 60 -0.97 -8.41 -4.42
N LEU A 61 -2.21 -7.97 -4.60
CA LEU A 61 -2.84 -6.94 -3.78
C LEU A 61 -4.15 -7.50 -3.22
N TRP A 62 -4.29 -7.45 -1.90
CA TRP A 62 -5.52 -7.78 -1.20
C TRP A 62 -6.01 -6.57 -0.40
N ILE A 63 -7.27 -6.21 -0.58
CA ILE A 63 -7.91 -5.12 0.15
C ILE A 63 -9.27 -5.63 0.62
N ASP A 64 -9.43 -5.67 1.94
CA ASP A 64 -10.68 -6.04 2.57
C ASP A 64 -11.04 -5.04 3.67
N SER A 65 -12.32 -4.89 3.96
CA SER A 65 -12.83 -4.04 5.04
C SER A 65 -12.24 -2.60 5.08
N CYS A 66 -12.05 -1.96 3.91
CA CYS A 66 -11.55 -0.59 3.77
C CYS A 66 -12.63 0.35 3.18
N PRO A 67 -13.68 0.72 3.95
CA PRO A 67 -14.91 1.32 3.41
C PRO A 67 -14.76 2.75 2.89
N LYS A 68 -13.74 3.50 3.32
CA LYS A 68 -13.52 4.90 2.91
C LYS A 68 -12.59 5.06 1.71
N LEU A 69 -11.95 3.97 1.24
CA LEU A 69 -11.01 4.03 0.13
C LEU A 69 -11.75 4.42 -1.15
N LYS A 70 -11.43 5.57 -1.71
CA LYS A 70 -12.18 6.13 -2.85
C LYS A 70 -11.83 5.44 -4.16
N GLU A 71 -10.54 5.30 -4.42
CA GLU A 71 -10.03 4.87 -5.72
C GLU A 71 -8.70 4.11 -5.57
N LEU A 72 -8.47 3.16 -6.48
CA LEU A 72 -7.16 2.52 -6.62
C LEU A 72 -6.27 3.35 -7.54
N PRO A 73 -4.96 3.48 -7.21
CA PRO A 73 -3.97 4.09 -8.09
C PRO A 73 -3.96 3.41 -9.46
N ASP A 74 -3.86 4.18 -10.54
CA ASP A 74 -3.91 3.66 -11.92
C ASP A 74 -2.90 2.53 -12.18
N GLY A 75 -1.71 2.62 -11.59
CA GLY A 75 -0.65 1.62 -11.72
C GLY A 75 -0.96 0.27 -11.07
N LEU A 76 -2.02 0.16 -10.27
CA LEU A 76 -2.40 -1.06 -9.54
C LEU A 76 -3.71 -1.68 -10.03
N ARG A 77 -4.37 -1.08 -11.04
CA ARG A 77 -5.67 -1.54 -11.55
C ARG A 77 -5.63 -2.88 -12.31
N PHE A 78 -4.43 -3.37 -12.63
CA PHE A 78 -4.21 -4.55 -13.47
C PHE A 78 -3.45 -5.68 -12.77
N ILE A 79 -3.29 -5.58 -11.44
CA ILE A 79 -2.65 -6.60 -10.59
C ILE A 79 -3.70 -7.57 -10.10
#